data_AF-A0A7R9YTL6-F1
#
_entry.id   AF-A0A7R9YTL6-F1
#
_cell.length_a   1.000
_cell.length_b   1.000
_cell.length_c   1.000
_cell.angle_alpha   90.00
_cell.angle_beta   90.00
_cell.angle_gamma   90.00
#
_symmetry.space_group_name_H-M   'P 1'
#
loop_
_entity.id
_entity.type
_entity.pdbx_description
1 polymer ?
#
loop_
_entity_poly.entity_id
_entity_poly.type
_entity_poly.pdbx_seq_one_letter_code
_entity_poly.pdbx_strand_id
1 'polypeptide(L)'
;MRWRQVLAAAGGPSNPEGLWPVQAVGFRDLLARAAAQQQAITENQERLRALTELAAKMQRHHSGDLKTRTNDVQKRHIELSARLLHVTRLLDALEARLAASLGYRGDASTAKEGRLAHALNAVEAELAPGSSSGLQRRLEVVSAAAHMRGGGGAAAAAAAGGGS
;
A
#
# COMPACT_ATOMS: atom_id res chain seq x y z
N MET A 1 -53.67 18.60 24.97
CA MET A 1 -52.62 18.06 25.86
C MET A 1 -51.51 17.24 25.15
N ARG A 2 -51.69 16.70 23.93
CA ARG A 2 -50.71 15.77 23.32
C ARG A 2 -49.42 16.38 22.76
N TRP A 3 -49.41 17.63 22.29
CA TRP A 3 -48.25 18.20 21.58
C TRP A 3 -46.97 18.32 22.43
N ARG A 4 -47.10 18.83 23.67
CA ARG A 4 -45.97 18.94 24.61
C ARG A 4 -45.34 17.59 24.96
N GLN A 5 -46.14 16.53 25.02
CA GLN A 5 -45.66 15.17 25.30
C GLN A 5 -44.90 14.56 24.12
N VAL A 6 -45.39 14.75 22.89
CA VAL A 6 -44.71 14.26 21.68
C VAL A 6 -43.44 15.05 21.41
N LEU A 7 -43.43 16.35 21.69
CA LEU A 7 -42.24 17.19 21.57
C LEU A 7 -41.17 16.80 22.60
N ALA A 8 -41.57 16.47 23.84
CA ALA A 8 -40.67 15.92 24.86
C ALA A 8 -40.13 14.53 24.48
N ALA A 9 -40.99 13.66 23.92
CA ALA A 9 -40.58 12.34 23.43
C ALA A 9 -39.63 12.40 22.22
N ALA A 10 -39.75 13.44 21.39
CA ALA A 10 -38.87 13.68 20.26
C ALA A 10 -37.53 14.34 20.65
N GLY A 11 -37.22 14.55 21.93
CA GLY A 11 -35.94 15.13 22.39
C GLY A 11 -36.00 16.63 22.73
N GLY A 12 -37.18 17.26 22.68
CA GLY A 12 -37.37 18.65 23.07
C GLY A 12 -36.72 19.67 22.11
N PRO A 13 -36.54 20.94 22.53
CA PRO A 13 -35.94 21.99 21.71
C PRO A 13 -34.44 21.82 21.43
N SER A 14 -33.80 20.83 22.05
CA SER A 14 -32.38 20.47 21.89
C SER A 14 -32.26 19.08 21.26
N ASN A 15 -32.93 18.85 20.13
CA ASN A 15 -32.91 17.56 19.46
C ASN A 15 -31.65 17.43 18.56
N PRO A 16 -30.72 16.49 18.83
CA PRO A 16 -29.51 16.33 18.02
C PRO A 16 -29.79 15.91 16.57
N GLU A 17 -30.94 15.27 16.33
CA GLU A 17 -31.41 14.81 15.03
C GLU A 17 -32.20 15.90 14.26
N GLY A 18 -32.48 17.05 14.90
CA GLY A 18 -33.25 18.14 14.28
C GLY A 18 -34.72 17.80 13.94
N LEU A 19 -35.27 16.72 14.49
CA LEU A 19 -36.63 16.27 14.18
C LEU A 19 -37.65 17.10 14.97
N TRP A 20 -38.70 17.55 14.27
CA TRP A 20 -39.86 18.23 14.86
C TRP A 20 -41.11 17.37 14.67
N PRO A 21 -41.97 17.24 15.68
CA PRO A 21 -43.17 16.42 15.56
C PRO A 21 -44.12 17.03 14.53
N VAL A 22 -44.67 16.21 13.64
CA VAL A 22 -45.67 16.65 12.65
C VAL A 22 -46.96 15.91 12.91
N GLN A 23 -48.06 16.63 13.10
CA GLN A 23 -49.37 16.01 13.25
C GLN A 23 -49.80 15.41 11.89
N ALA A 24 -50.17 14.14 11.86
CA ALA A 24 -50.85 13.52 10.72
C ALA A 24 -52.30 13.23 11.14
N VAL A 25 -53.25 13.68 10.34
CA VAL A 25 -54.68 13.46 10.61
C VAL A 25 -55.26 12.65 9.45
N GLY A 26 -55.54 11.38 9.72
CA GLY A 26 -56.20 10.48 8.77
C GLY A 26 -55.28 9.82 7.73
N PHE A 27 -55.90 9.04 6.85
CA PHE A 27 -55.20 8.17 5.88
C PHE A 27 -54.49 8.96 4.76
N ARG A 28 -55.03 10.12 4.39
CA ARG A 28 -54.47 10.98 3.33
C ARG A 28 -53.05 11.48 3.68
N ASP A 29 -52.83 11.88 4.92
CA ASP A 29 -51.52 12.37 5.38
C ASP A 29 -50.49 11.23 5.48
N LEU A 30 -50.95 10.02 5.82
CA LEU A 30 -50.10 8.81 5.81
C LEU A 30 -49.67 8.44 4.38
N LEU A 31 -50.59 8.50 3.41
CA LEU A 31 -50.26 8.30 2.00
C LEU A 31 -49.27 9.35 1.48
N ALA A 32 -49.45 10.62 1.84
CA ALA A 32 -48.53 11.69 1.48
C ALA A 32 -47.12 11.45 2.05
N ARG A 33 -47.02 10.98 3.30
CA ARG A 33 -45.73 10.60 3.91
C ARG A 33 -45.11 9.38 3.24
N ALA A 34 -45.90 8.36 2.92
CA ALA A 34 -45.41 7.19 2.21
C ALA A 34 -44.83 7.57 0.83
N ALA A 35 -45.49 8.48 0.11
CA ALA A 35 -44.99 9.01 -1.16
C ALA A 35 -43.68 9.79 -0.97
N ALA A 36 -43.60 10.69 0.02
CA ALA A 36 -42.38 11.43 0.32
C ALA A 36 -41.22 10.52 0.78
N GLN A 37 -41.51 9.49 1.56
CA GLN A 37 -40.53 8.47 1.95
C GLN A 37 -40.03 7.70 0.74
N GLN A 38 -40.93 7.31 -0.17
CA GLN A 38 -40.54 6.60 -1.39
C GLN A 38 -39.63 7.47 -2.27
N GLN A 39 -39.92 8.77 -2.40
CA GLN A 39 -39.07 9.74 -3.11
C GLN A 39 -37.69 9.87 -2.44
N ALA A 40 -37.65 10.02 -1.12
CA ALA A 40 -36.38 10.09 -0.39
C ALA A 40 -35.54 8.81 -0.53
N ILE A 41 -36.20 7.64 -0.56
CA ILE A 41 -35.53 6.35 -0.80
C ILE A 41 -34.93 6.33 -2.21
N THR A 42 -35.66 6.77 -3.23
CA THR A 42 -35.14 6.81 -4.60
C THR A 42 -33.95 7.75 -4.74
N GLU A 43 -34.02 8.95 -4.15
CA GLU A 43 -32.91 9.90 -4.16
C GLU A 43 -31.67 9.34 -3.44
N ASN A 44 -31.86 8.69 -2.30
CA ASN A 44 -30.77 8.07 -1.57
C ASN A 44 -30.14 6.91 -2.35
N GLN A 45 -30.94 6.10 -3.05
CA GLN A 45 -30.43 5.05 -3.92
C GLN A 45 -29.60 5.62 -5.07
N GLU A 46 -30.03 6.73 -5.68
CA GLU A 46 -29.28 7.42 -6.73
C GLU A 46 -27.95 7.98 -6.20
N ARG A 47 -27.95 8.60 -5.02
CA ARG A 47 -26.73 9.07 -4.36
C ARG A 47 -25.77 7.92 -4.07
N LEU A 48 -26.26 6.81 -3.55
CA LEU A 48 -25.44 5.63 -3.29
C LEU A 48 -24.84 5.07 -4.58
N ARG A 49 -25.62 5.00 -5.67
CA ARG A 49 -25.11 4.58 -6.99
C ARG A 49 -23.98 5.50 -7.46
N ALA A 50 -24.19 6.82 -7.41
CA ALA A 50 -23.16 7.80 -7.78
C ALA A 50 -21.87 7.66 -6.94
N LEU A 51 -22.00 7.43 -5.62
CA LEU A 51 -20.85 7.20 -4.75
C LEU A 51 -20.13 5.90 -5.09
N THR A 52 -20.85 4.81 -5.38
CA THR A 52 -20.22 3.54 -5.77
C THR A 52 -19.48 3.65 -7.10
N GLU A 53 -20.02 4.39 -8.07
CA GLU A 53 -19.34 4.66 -9.34
C GLU A 53 -18.08 5.50 -9.14
N LEU A 54 -18.13 6.52 -8.29
CA LEU A 54 -16.99 7.35 -7.95
C LEU A 54 -15.89 6.54 -7.24
N ALA A 55 -16.27 5.69 -6.29
CA ALA A 55 -15.35 4.77 -5.62
C ALA A 55 -14.69 3.79 -6.61
N ALA A 56 -15.46 3.24 -7.56
CA ALA A 56 -14.94 2.36 -8.60
C ALA A 56 -13.94 3.10 -9.52
N LYS A 57 -14.23 4.36 -9.89
CA LYS A 57 -13.31 5.20 -10.68
C LYS A 57 -12.01 5.47 -9.91
N MET A 58 -12.10 5.83 -8.64
CA MET A 58 -10.93 6.04 -7.78
C MET A 58 -10.09 4.77 -7.66
N GLN A 59 -10.73 3.61 -7.48
CA GLN A 59 -10.03 2.33 -7.39
C GLN A 59 -9.29 2.00 -8.67
N ARG A 60 -9.88 2.23 -9.85
CA ARG A 60 -9.24 2.04 -11.16
C ARG A 60 -8.05 2.97 -11.35
N HIS A 61 -8.19 4.25 -11.01
CA HIS A 61 -7.09 5.22 -11.10
C HIS A 61 -5.94 4.86 -10.14
N HIS A 62 -6.27 4.38 -8.94
CA HIS A 62 -5.25 3.94 -7.99
C HIS A 62 -4.53 2.67 -8.47
N SER A 63 -5.28 1.64 -8.89
CA SER A 63 -4.70 0.35 -9.26
C SER A 63 -3.95 0.39 -10.59
N GLY A 64 -4.44 1.16 -11.56
CA GLY A 64 -3.82 1.33 -12.87
C GLY A 64 -2.73 2.39 -12.86
N ASP A 65 -3.11 3.65 -12.68
CA ASP A 65 -2.22 4.78 -13.00
C ASP A 65 -1.24 5.09 -11.88
N LEU A 66 -1.70 5.11 -10.62
CA LEU A 66 -0.82 5.49 -9.51
C LEU A 66 0.23 4.41 -9.22
N LYS A 67 -0.16 3.13 -9.20
CA LYS A 67 0.78 2.04 -8.96
C LYS A 67 1.85 1.93 -10.05
N THR A 68 1.46 2.07 -11.31
CA THR A 68 2.41 2.04 -12.44
C THR A 68 3.38 3.22 -12.37
N ARG A 69 2.88 4.45 -12.15
CA ARG A 69 3.73 5.64 -11.98
C ARG A 69 4.69 5.51 -10.80
N THR A 70 4.24 4.99 -9.67
CA THR A 70 5.11 4.77 -8.50
C THR A 70 6.23 3.79 -8.82
N ASN A 71 5.92 2.68 -9.50
CA ASN A 71 6.93 1.71 -9.91
C ASN A 71 7.94 2.31 -10.90
N ASP A 72 7.48 3.14 -11.85
CA ASP A 72 8.36 3.80 -12.81
C ASP A 72 9.27 4.84 -12.14
N VAL A 73 8.74 5.62 -11.19
CA VAL A 73 9.54 6.54 -10.38
C VAL A 73 10.57 5.78 -9.55
N GLN A 74 10.20 4.65 -8.93
CA GLN A 74 11.12 3.83 -8.16
C GLN A 74 12.26 3.28 -9.04
N LYS A 75 11.94 2.77 -10.23
CA LYS A 75 12.95 2.30 -11.20
C LYS A 75 13.91 3.42 -11.60
N ARG A 76 13.37 4.59 -11.96
CA ARG A 76 14.19 5.77 -12.31
C ARG A 76 15.06 6.22 -11.14
N HIS A 77 14.55 6.18 -9.92
CA HIS A 77 15.31 6.52 -8.73
C HIS A 77 16.50 5.57 -8.52
N ILE A 78 16.30 4.26 -8.66
CA ILE A 78 17.37 3.25 -8.57
C ILE A 78 18.41 3.46 -9.68
N GLU A 79 17.97 3.74 -10.91
CA GLU A 79 18.87 4.00 -12.02
C GLU A 79 19.71 5.27 -11.79
N LEU A 80 19.07 6.36 -11.36
CA LEU A 80 19.75 7.62 -11.07
C LEU A 80 20.69 7.49 -9.87
N SER A 81 20.33 6.75 -8.83
CA SER A 81 21.20 6.52 -7.69
C SER A 81 22.43 5.70 -8.09
N ALA A 82 22.27 4.69 -8.96
CA ALA A 82 23.39 3.93 -9.51
C ALA A 82 24.32 4.81 -10.37
N ARG A 83 23.76 5.69 -11.20
CA ARG A 83 24.54 6.66 -12.00
C ARG A 83 25.28 7.67 -11.13
N LEU A 84 24.62 8.21 -10.10
CA LEU A 84 25.24 9.11 -9.14
C LEU A 84 26.40 8.42 -8.42
N LEU A 85 26.19 7.19 -7.94
CA LEU A 85 27.21 6.40 -7.28
C LEU A 85 28.41 6.13 -8.22
N HIS A 86 28.16 5.89 -9.51
CA HIS A 86 29.23 5.75 -10.50
C HIS A 86 30.04 7.05 -10.66
N VAL A 87 29.36 8.20 -10.79
CA VAL A 87 30.02 9.50 -10.91
C VAL A 87 30.81 9.84 -9.64
N THR A 88 30.25 9.61 -8.45
CA THR A 88 30.97 9.88 -7.20
C THR A 88 32.21 8.99 -7.07
N ARG A 89 32.14 7.71 -7.46
CA ARG A 89 33.32 6.84 -7.49
C ARG A 89 34.41 7.35 -8.44
N LEU A 90 34.03 7.87 -9.61
CA LEU A 90 34.99 8.46 -10.55
C LEU A 90 35.63 9.73 -9.97
N LEU A 91 34.84 10.58 -9.31
CA LEU A 91 35.34 11.76 -8.63
C LEU A 91 36.31 11.38 -7.50
N ASP A 92 35.94 10.44 -6.63
CA ASP A 92 36.78 9.95 -5.55
C ASP A 92 38.13 9.41 -6.09
N ALA A 93 38.11 8.68 -7.21
CA ALA A 93 39.33 8.15 -7.83
C ALA A 93 40.24 9.26 -8.40
N LEU A 94 39.65 10.30 -9.00
CA LEU A 94 40.39 11.45 -9.52
C LEU A 94 40.98 12.29 -8.39
N GLU A 95 40.19 12.54 -7.34
CA GLU A 95 40.64 13.25 -6.13
C GLU A 95 41.77 12.49 -5.42
N ALA A 96 41.64 11.17 -5.26
CA ALA A 96 42.68 10.34 -4.68
C ALA A 96 43.99 10.36 -5.50
N ARG A 97 43.89 10.39 -6.84
CA ARG A 97 45.05 10.51 -7.73
C ARG A 97 45.70 11.89 -7.63
N LEU A 98 44.91 12.96 -7.56
CA LEU A 98 45.40 14.33 -7.38
C LEU A 98 46.07 14.51 -6.01
N ALA A 99 45.45 14.02 -4.95
CA ALA A 99 46.01 14.00 -3.60
C ALA A 99 47.34 13.24 -3.53
N ALA A 100 47.43 12.09 -4.21
CA ALA A 100 48.68 11.34 -4.33
C ALA A 100 49.78 12.14 -5.07
N SER A 101 49.42 12.84 -6.17
CA SER A 101 50.37 13.65 -6.93
C SER A 101 50.88 14.88 -6.17
N LEU A 102 50.08 15.42 -5.25
CA LEU A 102 50.41 16.56 -4.39
C LEU A 102 51.03 16.14 -3.05
N GLY A 103 51.20 14.83 -2.80
CA GLY A 103 51.73 14.29 -1.54
C GLY A 103 50.79 14.46 -0.34
N TYR A 104 49.53 14.86 -0.57
CA TYR A 104 48.55 15.17 0.47
C TYR A 104 47.66 13.96 0.74
N ARG A 105 48.24 12.82 1.14
CA ARG A 105 47.46 11.66 1.62
C ARG A 105 47.35 11.75 3.14
N GLY A 106 46.16 11.97 3.67
CA GLY A 106 45.91 12.01 5.11
C GLY A 106 45.56 10.65 5.69
N ASP A 107 46.08 10.33 6.88
CA ASP A 107 45.82 9.07 7.62
C ASP A 107 44.32 8.80 7.89
N ALA A 108 43.50 9.85 7.91
CA ALA A 108 42.06 9.73 8.08
C ALA A 108 41.33 9.14 6.85
N SER A 109 41.88 9.29 5.63
CA SER A 109 41.29 8.71 4.41
C SER A 109 41.60 7.22 4.32
N THR A 110 42.83 6.81 4.62
CA THR A 110 43.25 5.40 4.59
C THR A 110 42.51 4.55 5.63
N ALA A 111 42.26 5.10 6.83
CA ALA A 111 41.48 4.42 7.87
C ALA A 111 40.00 4.24 7.47
N LYS A 112 39.40 5.21 6.77
CA LYS A 112 38.02 5.10 6.26
C LYS A 112 37.92 4.08 5.13
N GLU A 113 38.86 4.11 4.19
CA GLU A 113 38.96 3.15 3.08
C GLU A 113 39.11 1.71 3.61
N GLY A 114 39.98 1.49 4.62
CA GLY A 114 40.15 0.18 5.23
C GLY A 114 38.87 -0.37 5.89
N ARG A 115 38.09 0.49 6.56
CA ARG A 115 36.79 0.09 7.13
C ARG A 115 35.77 -0.25 6.04
N LEU A 116 35.72 0.54 4.97
CA LEU A 116 34.82 0.30 3.83
C LEU A 116 35.18 -1.00 3.11
N ALA A 117 36.48 -1.26 2.88
CA ALA A 117 36.94 -2.51 2.28
C ALA A 117 36.57 -3.72 3.14
N HIS A 118 36.75 -3.63 4.47
CA HIS A 118 36.33 -4.70 5.38
C HIS A 118 34.81 -4.94 5.35
N ALA A 119 34.00 -3.87 5.34
CA ALA A 119 32.56 -4.00 5.28
C ALA A 119 32.10 -4.60 3.94
N LEU A 120 32.70 -4.20 2.81
CA LEU A 120 32.40 -4.76 1.49
C LEU A 120 32.76 -6.24 1.43
N ASN A 121 33.96 -6.63 1.89
CA ASN A 121 34.38 -8.02 1.92
C ASN A 121 33.45 -8.90 2.76
N ALA A 122 32.91 -8.37 3.88
CA ALA A 122 31.94 -9.09 4.69
C ALA A 122 30.63 -9.33 3.93
N VAL A 123 30.10 -8.31 3.26
CA VAL A 123 28.88 -8.42 2.44
C VAL A 123 29.09 -9.34 1.23
N GLU A 124 30.24 -9.25 0.56
CA GLU A 124 30.60 -10.13 -0.55
C GLU A 124 30.70 -11.59 -0.12
N ALA A 125 31.27 -11.87 1.07
CA ALA A 125 31.35 -13.21 1.62
C ALA A 125 29.97 -13.80 1.95
N GLU A 126 28.99 -12.98 2.35
CA GLU A 126 27.60 -13.41 2.56
C GLU A 126 26.86 -13.69 1.25
N LEU A 127 27.21 -12.98 0.18
CA LEU A 127 26.59 -13.09 -1.14
C LEU A 127 27.24 -14.16 -2.04
N ALA A 128 28.48 -14.58 -1.74
CA ALA A 128 29.28 -15.45 -2.59
C ALA A 128 28.63 -16.84 -2.84
N PRO A 129 28.64 -17.32 -4.09
CA PRO A 129 28.11 -18.64 -4.47
C PRO A 129 29.04 -19.73 -3.94
N GLY A 130 28.73 -20.28 -2.76
CA GLY A 130 29.52 -21.34 -2.13
C GLY A 130 29.69 -21.20 -0.61
N SER A 131 29.33 -20.05 -0.04
CA SER A 131 29.28 -19.90 1.42
C SER A 131 28.20 -20.84 2.00
N SER A 132 28.57 -21.64 3.00
CA SER A 132 27.66 -22.60 3.65
C SER A 132 26.49 -21.92 4.36
N SER A 133 26.64 -20.64 4.72
CA SER A 133 25.61 -19.75 5.26
C SER A 133 25.04 -18.76 4.23
N GLY A 134 25.46 -18.86 2.96
CA GLY A 134 25.16 -17.89 1.91
C GLY A 134 23.67 -17.79 1.55
N LEU A 135 23.26 -16.59 1.16
CA LEU A 135 21.87 -16.29 0.77
C LEU A 135 21.38 -17.16 -0.39
N GLN A 136 22.26 -17.56 -1.31
CA GLN A 136 21.91 -18.41 -2.44
C GLN A 136 21.41 -19.79 -2.00
N ARG A 137 22.10 -20.46 -1.06
CA ARG A 137 21.68 -21.78 -0.56
C ARG A 137 20.37 -21.69 0.21
N ARG A 138 20.16 -20.59 0.96
CA ARG A 138 18.87 -20.32 1.63
C ARG A 138 17.75 -20.09 0.63
N LEU A 139 18.02 -19.39 -0.47
CA LEU A 139 17.09 -19.21 -1.58
C LEU A 139 16.74 -20.54 -2.25
N GLU A 140 17.73 -21.40 -2.51
CA GLU A 140 17.52 -22.73 -3.09
C GLU A 140 16.68 -23.63 -2.17
N VAL A 141 16.91 -23.59 -0.86
CA VAL A 141 16.10 -24.33 0.11
C VAL A 141 14.67 -23.79 0.18
N VAL A 142 14.50 -22.46 0.18
CA VAL A 142 13.18 -21.83 0.21
C VAL A 142 12.43 -22.06 -1.10
N SER A 143 13.09 -22.00 -2.25
CA SER A 143 12.47 -22.28 -3.56
C SER A 143 12.10 -23.75 -3.67
N ALA A 144 12.98 -24.68 -3.27
CA ALA A 144 12.67 -26.11 -3.20
C ALA A 144 11.48 -26.38 -2.27
N ALA A 145 11.45 -25.75 -1.08
CA ALA A 145 10.33 -25.86 -0.14
C ALA A 145 9.01 -25.26 -0.69
N ALA A 146 9.09 -24.14 -1.43
CA ALA A 146 7.94 -23.53 -2.08
C ALA A 146 7.40 -24.39 -3.22
N HIS A 147 8.28 -25.00 -4.03
CA HIS A 147 7.89 -25.95 -5.08
C HIS A 147 7.23 -27.20 -4.50
N MET A 148 7.77 -27.76 -3.40
CA MET A 148 7.16 -28.89 -2.69
C MET A 148 5.79 -28.55 -2.11
N ARG A 149 5.63 -27.35 -1.55
CA ARG A 149 4.36 -26.88 -0.96
C ARG A 149 3.30 -26.58 -2.03
N GLY A 150 3.70 -25.99 -3.16
CA GLY A 150 2.83 -25.78 -4.32
C GLY A 150 2.42 -27.08 -5.01
N GLY A 151 3.34 -28.05 -5.12
CA GLY A 151 3.07 -29.38 -5.67
C GLY A 151 2.18 -30.25 -4.78
N GLY A 152 2.33 -30.18 -3.45
CA GLY A 152 1.51 -30.92 -2.50
C GLY A 152 0.04 -30.47 -2.44
N GLY A 153 -0.23 -29.18 -2.66
CA GLY A 153 -1.60 -28.65 -2.73
C GLY A 153 -2.34 -29.07 -4.00
N ALA A 154 -1.63 -29.16 -5.14
CA ALA A 154 -2.19 -29.63 -6.40
C ALA A 154 -2.49 -31.15 -6.38
N ALA A 155 -1.64 -31.95 -5.74
CA ALA A 155 -1.87 -33.39 -5.59
C ALA A 155 -3.04 -33.71 -4.63
N ALA A 156 -3.21 -32.94 -3.55
CA ALA A 156 -4.35 -33.09 -2.64
C ALA A 156 -5.69 -32.66 -3.27
N ALA A 157 -5.70 -31.62 -4.11
CA ALA A 157 -6.88 -31.21 -4.85
C ALA A 157 -7.27 -32.21 -5.97
N ALA A 158 -6.28 -32.83 -6.63
CA ALA A 158 -6.52 -33.88 -7.62
C ALA A 158 -7.06 -35.18 -7.00
N ALA A 159 -6.61 -35.54 -5.79
CA ALA A 159 -7.13 -36.70 -5.06
C ALA A 159 -8.56 -36.50 -4.52
N ALA A 160 -8.96 -35.26 -4.24
CA ALA A 160 -10.31 -34.93 -3.76
C ALA A 160 -11.37 -34.84 -4.88
N GLY A 161 -10.97 -34.75 -6.16
CA GLY A 161 -11.87 -34.64 -7.31
C GLY A 161 -12.12 -35.94 -8.09
N GLY A 162 -11.52 -37.07 -7.67
CA GLY A 162 -11.54 -38.34 -8.41
C GLY A 162 -12.54 -39.40 -7.91
N GLY A 163 -13.50 -39.04 -7.07
CA GLY A 163 -14.55 -39.94 -6.58
C GLY A 163 -15.91 -39.54 -7.15
N SER A 164 -16.26 -40.07 -8.31
CA SER A 164 -17.63 -40.10 -8.86
C SER A 164 -17.83 -41.45 -9.54
#